data_AF-A0A1R3R6P7-F1
#
_entry.id   AF-A0A1R3R6P7-F1
#
_cell.length_a   1.000
_cell.length_b   1.000
_cell.length_c   1.000
_cell.angle_alpha   90.00
_cell.angle_beta   90.00
_cell.angle_gamma   90.00
#
_symmetry.space_group_name_H-M   'P 1'
#
loop_
_entity.id
_entity.type
_entity.pdbx_description
1 polymer ?
#
loop_
_entity_poly.entity_id
_entity_poly.type
_entity_poly.pdbx_seq_one_letter_code
_entity_poly.pdbx_strand_id
1 'polypeptide(L)'
;MYGAVAGHTDGGFNGESFDDVFLLANGTVDWQTRFMFGSQGIHEMMAIGQELTKNVYSTGDDKVYTYYQPCSEGGREGWSQAQRYGFDYDGIIVGARRVIFNILPRTL
;
A
#
# COMPACT_ATOMS: atom_id res chain seq x y z
N MET A 1 0.19 11.37 -13.80
CA MET A 1 -0.62 10.26 -14.35
C MET A 1 -0.80 10.48 -15.84
N TYR A 2 -0.48 9.47 -16.65
CA TYR A 2 -0.49 9.52 -18.12
C TYR A 2 -1.89 9.25 -18.71
N GLY A 3 -2.94 9.82 -18.12
CA GLY A 3 -4.34 9.52 -18.49
C GLY A 3 -4.89 8.21 -17.91
N ALA A 4 -4.15 7.54 -17.02
CA ALA A 4 -4.61 6.36 -16.29
C ALA A 4 -5.52 6.73 -15.11
N VAL A 5 -6.33 5.76 -14.65
CA VAL A 5 -6.99 5.81 -13.33
C VAL A 5 -5.93 5.64 -12.25
N ALA A 6 -6.05 6.35 -11.13
CA ALA A 6 -5.18 6.11 -9.98
C ALA A 6 -5.94 6.21 -8.66
N GLY A 7 -5.37 5.55 -7.66
CA GLY A 7 -5.77 5.62 -6.26
C GLY A 7 -4.57 5.86 -5.36
N HIS A 8 -4.87 6.25 -4.13
CA HIS A 8 -3.93 6.36 -3.03
C HIS A 8 -4.64 5.93 -1.74
N THR A 9 -3.86 5.47 -0.77
CA THR A 9 -4.34 5.05 0.55
C THR A 9 -3.45 5.66 1.62
N ASP A 10 -4.05 6.03 2.75
CA ASP A 10 -3.34 6.46 3.96
C ASP A 10 -2.68 5.29 4.70
N GLY A 11 -2.81 4.06 4.20
CA GLY A 11 -2.31 2.86 4.87
C GLY A 11 -3.25 2.31 5.93
N GLY A 12 -4.48 2.82 6.03
CA GLY A 12 -5.56 2.28 6.84
C GLY A 12 -5.50 2.66 8.32
N PHE A 13 -4.81 3.74 8.67
CA PHE A 13 -4.60 4.15 10.06
C PHE A 13 -5.09 5.55 10.43
N ASN A 14 -5.66 6.30 9.49
CA ASN A 14 -6.36 7.58 9.71
C ASN A 14 -5.64 8.52 10.69
N GLY A 15 -4.34 8.74 10.46
CA GLY A 15 -3.47 9.57 11.28
C GLY A 15 -2.42 10.28 10.43
N GLU A 16 -1.80 11.31 11.01
CA GLU A 16 -0.76 12.10 10.34
C GLU A 16 0.60 11.36 10.30
N SER A 17 0.84 10.49 11.28
CA SER A 17 2.03 9.65 11.39
C SER A 17 1.68 8.24 11.85
N PHE A 18 2.38 7.24 11.32
CA PHE A 18 2.26 5.86 11.81
C PHE A 18 2.70 5.74 13.29
N ASP A 19 3.60 6.61 13.76
CA ASP A 19 4.06 6.60 15.15
C ASP A 19 2.95 6.96 16.14
N ASP A 20 1.94 7.74 15.72
CA ASP A 20 0.82 8.16 16.56
C ASP A 20 -0.19 7.03 16.83
N VAL A 21 -0.17 6.01 15.98
CA VAL A 21 -1.19 4.94 15.90
C VAL A 21 -0.59 3.55 16.03
N PHE A 22 0.74 3.44 16.16
CA PHE A 22 1.43 2.16 16.31
C PHE A 22 1.07 1.43 17.62
N LEU A 23 0.78 2.19 18.69
CA LEU A 23 0.42 1.65 20.00
C LEU A 23 -1.03 1.94 20.35
N LEU A 24 -1.70 0.94 20.92
CA LEU A 24 -2.96 1.11 21.62
C LEU A 24 -2.74 1.90 22.93
N ALA A 25 -3.82 2.43 23.52
CA ALA A 25 -3.76 3.20 24.76
C ALA A 25 -3.11 2.46 25.95
N ASN A 26 -3.06 1.13 25.91
CA ASN A 26 -2.42 0.30 26.92
C ASN A 26 -0.91 0.05 26.66
N GLY A 27 -0.33 0.68 25.64
CA GLY A 27 1.09 0.53 25.26
C GLY A 27 1.41 -0.74 24.46
N THR A 28 0.41 -1.53 24.07
CA THR A 28 0.61 -2.71 23.20
C THR A 28 0.50 -2.34 21.72
N VAL A 29 1.15 -3.11 20.85
CA VAL A 29 1.14 -2.87 19.39
C VAL A 29 -0.27 -3.04 18.84
N ASP A 30 -0.74 -2.06 18.07
CA ASP A 30 -1.90 -2.22 17.20
C ASP A 30 -1.49 -3.01 15.94
N TRP A 31 -1.68 -4.32 16.01
CA TRP A 31 -1.34 -5.23 14.91
C TRP A 31 -2.17 -4.99 13.66
N GLN A 32 -3.42 -4.57 13.79
CA GLN A 32 -4.28 -4.32 12.64
C GLN A 32 -3.73 -3.15 11.83
N THR A 33 -3.54 -2.00 12.49
CA THR A 33 -2.91 -0.81 11.91
C THR A 33 -1.53 -1.14 11.33
N ARG A 34 -0.75 -1.97 12.04
CA ARG A 34 0.57 -2.40 11.57
C ARG A 34 0.52 -3.20 10.27
N PHE A 35 -0.42 -4.13 10.12
CA PHE A 35 -0.56 -4.94 8.90
C PHE A 35 -1.14 -4.13 7.74
N MET A 36 -2.12 -3.25 8.03
CA MET A 36 -2.69 -2.31 7.06
C MET A 36 -1.60 -1.43 6.44
N PHE A 37 -0.82 -0.74 7.29
CA PHE A 37 0.30 0.08 6.83
C PHE A 37 1.42 -0.76 6.20
N GLY A 38 1.63 -1.96 6.71
CA GLY A 38 2.67 -2.87 6.26
C GLY A 38 2.51 -3.30 4.80
N SER A 39 1.31 -3.72 4.40
CA SER A 39 1.06 -4.19 3.04
C SER A 39 -0.41 -4.28 2.66
N GLN A 40 -1.31 -4.53 3.62
CA GLN A 40 -2.69 -4.88 3.33
C GLN A 40 -3.50 -3.71 2.79
N GLY A 41 -3.33 -2.49 3.31
CA GLY A 41 -4.09 -1.33 2.84
C GLY A 41 -3.83 -1.00 1.37
N ILE A 42 -2.61 -1.27 0.89
CA ILE A 42 -2.21 -1.03 -0.50
C ILE A 42 -2.76 -2.12 -1.43
N HIS A 43 -2.74 -3.37 -0.98
CA HIS A 43 -3.38 -4.49 -1.66
C HIS A 43 -4.90 -4.24 -1.84
N GLU A 44 -5.58 -3.87 -0.76
CA GLU A 44 -7.02 -3.61 -0.79
C GLU A 44 -7.37 -2.43 -1.69
N MET A 45 -6.60 -1.34 -1.61
CA MET A 45 -6.74 -0.20 -2.54
C MET A 45 -6.61 -0.65 -3.99
N MET A 46 -5.63 -1.51 -4.30
CA MET A 46 -5.39 -1.99 -5.66
C MET A 46 -6.54 -2.87 -6.16
N ALA A 47 -6.98 -3.85 -5.37
CA ALA A 47 -8.08 -4.75 -5.72
C ALA A 47 -9.40 -3.98 -5.92
N ILE A 48 -9.73 -3.06 -5.01
CA ILE A 48 -10.92 -2.21 -5.13
C ILE A 48 -10.81 -1.29 -6.35
N GLY A 49 -9.65 -0.67 -6.57
CA GLY A 49 -9.42 0.22 -7.71
C GLY A 49 -9.57 -0.49 -9.06
N GLN A 50 -9.12 -1.74 -9.16
CA GLN A 50 -9.28 -2.54 -10.38
C GLN A 50 -10.75 -2.82 -10.68
N GLU A 51 -11.53 -3.28 -9.70
CA GLU A 51 -12.95 -3.57 -9.87
C GLU A 51 -13.77 -2.29 -10.11
N LEU A 52 -13.46 -1.20 -9.41
CA LEU A 52 -14.09 0.10 -9.64
C LEU A 52 -13.83 0.59 -11.07
N THR A 53 -12.60 0.45 -11.57
CA THR A 53 -12.23 0.84 -12.94
C THR A 53 -13.04 0.06 -13.96
N LYS A 54 -13.15 -1.27 -13.81
CA LYS A 54 -13.95 -2.10 -14.73
C LYS A 54 -15.41 -1.66 -14.76
N ASN A 55 -15.98 -1.37 -13.59
CA ASN A 55 -17.37 -0.95 -13.46
C ASN A 55 -17.63 0.45 -14.06
N VAL A 56 -16.79 1.44 -13.73
CA VAL A 56 -16.96 2.82 -14.18
C VAL A 56 -16.78 2.94 -15.69
N TYR A 57 -15.79 2.26 -16.25
CA TYR A 57 -15.49 2.34 -17.68
C TYR A 57 -16.13 1.22 -18.51
N SER A 58 -16.93 0.35 -17.89
CA SER A 58 -17.63 -0.76 -18.55
C SER A 58 -16.71 -1.60 -19.43
N THR A 59 -15.50 -1.91 -18.93
CA THR A 59 -14.47 -2.63 -19.70
C THR A 59 -14.82 -4.11 -19.88
N GLY A 60 -15.81 -4.63 -19.15
CA GLY A 60 -16.15 -6.06 -19.18
C GLY A 60 -14.95 -6.93 -18.79
N ASP A 61 -14.66 -7.94 -19.62
CA ASP A 61 -13.55 -8.86 -19.43
C ASP A 61 -12.21 -8.35 -20.01
N ASP A 62 -12.19 -7.13 -20.56
CA ASP A 62 -10.96 -6.54 -21.07
C ASP A 62 -9.92 -6.39 -19.93
N LYS A 63 -8.68 -6.72 -20.27
CA LYS A 63 -7.59 -6.66 -19.30
C LYS A 63 -7.31 -5.20 -18.90
N VAL A 64 -7.52 -4.91 -17.62
CA VAL A 64 -7.03 -3.68 -16.99
C VAL A 64 -5.58 -3.91 -16.56
N TYR A 65 -4.65 -3.20 -17.17
CA TYR A 65 -3.24 -3.24 -16.78
C TYR A 65 -2.99 -2.43 -15.53
N THR A 66 -2.20 -3.00 -14.63
CA THR A 66 -2.04 -2.52 -13.26
C THR A 66 -0.58 -2.21 -12.96
N TYR A 67 -0.32 -1.00 -12.46
CA TYR A 67 1.04 -0.53 -12.19
C TYR A 67 1.13 0.17 -10.85
N TYR A 68 2.25 -0.02 -10.16
CA TYR A 68 2.54 0.69 -8.91
C TYR A 68 3.89 1.40 -8.99
N GLN A 69 3.89 2.72 -8.82
CA GLN A 69 5.08 3.55 -8.94
C GLN A 69 5.33 4.39 -7.68
N PRO A 70 5.92 3.79 -6.65
CA PRO A 70 6.18 4.51 -5.41
C PRO A 70 7.61 5.06 -5.27
N CYS A 71 7.81 5.96 -4.31
CA CYS A 71 9.10 6.57 -3.97
C CYS A 71 9.25 6.76 -2.45
N SER A 72 10.48 6.73 -1.91
CA SER A 72 10.80 6.91 -0.49
C SER A 72 10.17 5.82 0.41
N GLU A 73 9.23 6.16 1.30
CA GLU A 73 8.49 5.18 2.10
C GLU A 73 7.71 4.21 1.20
N GLY A 74 7.15 4.74 0.12
CA GLY A 74 6.53 3.90 -0.88
C GLY A 74 7.50 2.90 -1.53
N GLY A 75 8.82 3.14 -1.45
CA GLY A 75 9.78 2.14 -1.85
C GLY A 75 9.71 0.86 -1.02
N ARG A 76 9.43 0.96 0.29
CA ARG A 76 9.12 -0.20 1.14
C ARG A 76 7.81 -0.85 0.70
N GLU A 77 6.80 -0.03 0.45
CA GLU A 77 5.47 -0.46 0.03
C GLU A 77 5.56 -1.28 -1.26
N GLY A 78 6.27 -0.80 -2.28
CA GLY A 78 6.44 -1.50 -3.56
C GLY A 78 7.13 -2.86 -3.40
N TRP A 79 8.09 -2.98 -2.49
CA TRP A 79 8.69 -4.29 -2.17
C TRP A 79 7.74 -5.21 -1.40
N SER A 80 6.94 -4.65 -0.49
CA SER A 80 5.92 -5.43 0.22
C SER A 80 4.89 -6.01 -0.75
N GLN A 81 4.48 -5.20 -1.74
CA GLN A 81 3.56 -5.61 -2.79
C GLN A 81 4.19 -6.66 -3.70
N ALA A 82 5.42 -6.46 -4.18
CA ALA A 82 6.12 -7.43 -5.02
C ALA A 82 6.29 -8.81 -4.33
N GLN A 83 6.57 -8.83 -3.02
CA GLN A 83 6.83 -10.08 -2.30
C GLN A 83 5.55 -10.80 -1.85
N ARG A 84 4.46 -10.06 -1.54
CA ARG A 84 3.24 -10.64 -0.94
C ARG A 84 2.06 -10.69 -1.90
N TYR A 85 1.97 -9.71 -2.80
CA TYR A 85 0.83 -9.43 -3.67
C TYR A 85 1.26 -9.19 -5.12
N GLY A 86 2.34 -9.86 -5.57
CA GLY A 86 2.89 -9.64 -6.91
C GLY A 86 1.92 -9.94 -8.05
N PHE A 87 0.86 -10.72 -7.78
CA PHE A 87 -0.18 -11.06 -8.75
C PHE A 87 -1.15 -9.90 -9.05
N ASP A 88 -1.18 -8.86 -8.22
CA ASP A 88 -2.06 -7.70 -8.42
C ASP A 88 -1.52 -6.69 -9.44
N TYR A 89 -0.27 -6.87 -9.89
CA TYR A 89 0.46 -5.88 -10.66
C TYR A 89 1.07 -6.50 -11.92
N ASP A 90 0.88 -5.84 -13.07
CA ASP A 90 1.63 -6.13 -14.29
C ASP A 90 3.02 -5.48 -14.28
N GLY A 91 3.24 -4.47 -13.44
CA GLY A 91 4.56 -3.86 -13.24
C GLY A 91 4.66 -3.01 -11.99
N ILE A 92 5.82 -3.08 -11.31
CA ILE A 92 6.12 -2.26 -10.13
C ILE A 92 7.44 -1.51 -10.38
N ILE A 93 7.41 -0.18 -10.27
CA ILE A 93 8.55 0.70 -10.50
C ILE A 93 8.91 1.39 -9.18
N VAL A 94 9.93 0.88 -8.50
CA VAL A 94 10.32 1.35 -7.16
C VAL A 94 11.44 2.39 -7.22
N GLY A 95 11.13 3.63 -6.82
CA GLY A 95 12.11 4.71 -6.60
C GLY A 95 12.58 4.82 -5.15
N ALA A 96 13.79 5.37 -4.93
CA ALA A 96 14.38 5.72 -3.62
C ALA A 96 14.04 4.72 -2.48
N ARG A 97 14.57 3.51 -2.61
CA ARG A 97 14.13 2.34 -1.85
C ARG A 97 14.50 2.37 -0.36
N ARG A 98 13.53 2.17 0.53
CA ARG A 98 13.73 1.86 1.97
C ARG A 98 13.27 0.42 2.27
N VAL A 99 14.13 -0.59 2.12
CA VAL A 99 13.74 -2.02 2.34
C VAL A 99 13.76 -2.41 3.82
N ILE A 100 14.60 -1.74 4.63
CA ILE A 100 14.75 -2.02 6.05
C ILE A 100 14.02 -0.90 6.82
N PHE A 101 12.75 -1.14 7.13
CA PHE A 101 11.98 -0.34 8.09
C PHE A 101 11.88 -1.16 9.37
N ASN A 102 12.72 -0.82 10.34
CA ASN A 102 12.72 -1.50 11.63
C ASN A 102 11.65 -0.84 12.52
N ILE A 103 10.62 -1.60 12.90
CA ILE A 103 9.47 -1.10 13.69
C ILE A 103 9.74 -1.23 15.18
N LEU A 104 11.01 -1.45 15.57
CA LEU A 104 11.39 -1.46 16.97
C LEU A 104 11.57 -0.01 17.42
N PRO A 105 10.91 0.43 18.50
CA PRO A 105 11.09 1.78 19.00
C PRO A 105 12.58 2.03 19.28
N ARG A 106 13.04 3.23 18.89
CA ARG A 106 14.43 3.68 18.98
C ARG A 106 14.87 4.02 20.42
N THR A 107 14.34 3.32 21.41
CA THR A 107 14.66 3.50 22.83
C THR A 107 14.72 2.14 23.52
N LEU A 108 15.90 1.52 23.44
CA LEU A 108 16.51 0.75 24.52
C LEU A 108 17.94 1.29 24.68
#